data_AF-E9DRZ2-F1
#
_entry.id   AF-E9DRZ2-F1
#
_cell.length_a   1.000
_cell.length_b   1.000
_cell.length_c   1.000
_cell.angle_alpha   90.00
_cell.angle_beta   90.00
_cell.angle_gamma   90.00
#
_symmetry.space_group_name_H-M   'P 1'
#
loop_
_entity.id
_entity.type
_entity.pdbx_description
1 polymer ?
#
loop_
_entity_poly.entity_id
_entity_poly.type
_entity_poly.pdbx_seq_one_letter_code
_entity_poly.pdbx_strand_id
1 'polypeptide(L)'
;MSRRIYLETTASGKHQFVSIKRSRSHGHHHHHHHHVEHEYYKVSVEEWDSIKERERCLEDTNRSLAAEVSSLKASLTAAQGDAHNLRHVVVPQLQNQVHLLSRDNDSLRKSLDNASRNEEKHSRDAERLRQTIDKLEKEKKDIKDENHSLKDRVKHLQDELKSSCGRRTSDLIREIEYWRKECRYWKDRYEDTKRSHDDICITLDIRTEKMRAYEEILKRRRII
;
A
#
# COMPACT_ATOMS: atom_id res chain seq x y z
N MET A 1 -69.62 -79.00 23.41
CA MET A 1 -69.51 -77.62 23.93
C MET A 1 -69.51 -76.62 22.78
N SER A 2 -70.25 -75.52 22.94
CA SER A 2 -70.48 -74.48 21.93
C SER A 2 -69.19 -73.69 21.64
N ARG A 3 -68.85 -73.51 20.36
CA ARG A 3 -67.68 -72.69 19.94
C ARG A 3 -67.98 -71.22 20.27
N ARG A 4 -67.31 -70.65 21.29
CA ARG A 4 -67.34 -69.19 21.49
C ARG A 4 -66.55 -68.53 20.36
N ILE A 5 -67.27 -67.78 19.53
CA ILE A 5 -66.73 -66.97 18.45
C ILE A 5 -66.60 -65.54 18.99
N TYR A 6 -65.41 -64.93 18.83
CA TYR A 6 -65.15 -63.54 19.20
C TYR A 6 -65.06 -62.69 17.93
N LEU A 7 -65.68 -61.51 17.98
CA LEU A 7 -65.68 -60.51 16.92
C LEU A 7 -64.82 -59.34 17.37
N GLU A 8 -63.76 -59.05 16.62
CA GLU A 8 -62.93 -57.86 16.84
C GLU A 8 -63.14 -56.87 15.69
N THR A 9 -63.08 -55.58 15.99
CA THR A 9 -63.27 -54.51 15.00
C THR A 9 -61.91 -53.95 14.62
N THR A 10 -61.54 -54.08 13.36
CA THR A 10 -60.27 -53.56 12.84
C THR A 10 -60.26 -52.02 12.84
N ALA A 11 -59.09 -51.40 12.76
CA ALA A 11 -58.94 -49.93 12.73
C ALA A 11 -59.66 -49.23 11.54
N SER A 12 -60.18 -49.98 10.57
CA SER A 12 -61.03 -49.49 9.47
C SER A 12 -62.54 -49.72 9.69
N GLY A 13 -62.95 -50.21 10.87
CA GLY A 13 -64.36 -50.40 11.24
C GLY A 13 -64.99 -51.72 10.77
N LYS A 14 -64.24 -52.60 10.09
CA LYS A 14 -64.75 -53.91 9.66
C LYS A 14 -64.60 -54.97 10.74
N HIS A 15 -65.66 -55.73 10.99
CA HIS A 15 -65.68 -56.84 11.93
C HIS A 15 -65.04 -58.09 11.34
N GLN A 16 -64.11 -58.70 12.08
CA GLN A 16 -63.47 -59.96 11.69
C GLN A 16 -63.59 -60.99 12.83
N PHE A 17 -63.87 -62.24 12.46
CA PHE A 17 -63.92 -63.36 13.38
C PHE A 17 -62.50 -63.83 13.73
N VAL A 18 -62.15 -63.81 15.02
CA VAL A 18 -60.82 -64.22 15.48
C VAL A 18 -60.96 -65.46 16.37
N SER A 19 -60.36 -66.57 15.94
CA SER A 19 -60.27 -67.78 16.77
C SER A 19 -58.95 -67.79 17.52
N ILE A 20 -58.97 -67.53 18.83
CA ILE A 20 -57.79 -67.64 19.68
C ILE A 20 -57.44 -69.13 19.83
N LYS A 21 -56.41 -69.59 19.13
CA LYS A 21 -55.84 -70.94 19.34
C LYS A 21 -54.88 -70.89 20.54
N ARG A 22 -55.37 -71.28 21.72
CA ARG A 22 -54.47 -71.61 22.85
C ARG A 22 -54.02 -73.06 22.74
N SER A 23 -52.73 -73.25 22.98
CA SER A 23 -51.98 -74.50 22.88
C SER A 23 -52.60 -75.63 23.69
N ARG A 24 -52.61 -76.82 23.08
CA ARG A 24 -53.16 -78.07 23.62
C ARG A 24 -52.20 -78.70 24.63
N SER A 25 -52.68 -78.99 25.83
CA SER A 25 -52.11 -80.02 26.69
C SER A 25 -53.17 -81.11 26.90
N HIS A 26 -52.79 -82.35 26.59
CA HIS A 26 -53.56 -83.57 26.83
C HIS A 26 -53.83 -83.73 28.33
N GLY A 27 -55.08 -84.03 28.69
CA GLY A 27 -55.48 -84.35 30.05
C GLY A 27 -56.83 -85.04 30.01
N HIS A 28 -56.90 -86.19 30.69
CA HIS A 28 -57.90 -87.24 30.53
C HIS A 28 -59.33 -86.82 30.84
N HIS A 29 -60.26 -87.49 30.14
CA HIS A 29 -61.69 -87.45 30.36
C HIS A 29 -62.06 -87.95 31.76
N HIS A 30 -62.63 -87.07 32.58
CA HIS A 30 -63.55 -87.46 33.64
C HIS A 30 -64.76 -86.54 33.62
N HIS A 31 -65.93 -87.12 33.35
CA HIS A 31 -67.22 -86.48 33.53
C HIS A 31 -67.51 -86.38 35.03
N HIS A 32 -67.18 -85.24 35.64
CA HIS A 32 -67.72 -84.86 36.93
C HIS A 32 -68.57 -83.59 36.75
N HIS A 33 -69.86 -83.72 37.05
CA HIS A 33 -70.72 -82.59 37.35
C HIS A 33 -70.18 -81.91 38.62
N HIS A 34 -69.21 -81.01 38.45
CA HIS A 34 -68.88 -80.07 39.52
C HIS A 34 -70.01 -79.03 39.57
N HIS A 35 -70.89 -79.22 40.54
CA HIS A 35 -71.54 -78.09 41.20
C HIS A 35 -70.42 -77.10 41.54
N VAL A 36 -70.45 -75.91 40.94
CA VAL A 36 -69.68 -74.79 41.43
C VAL A 36 -70.36 -74.42 42.76
N GLU A 37 -69.95 -75.06 43.86
CA GLU A 37 -70.17 -74.51 45.17
C GLU A 37 -69.41 -73.18 45.19
N HIS A 38 -70.17 -72.09 45.16
CA HIS A 38 -69.62 -70.79 45.50
C HIS A 38 -69.24 -70.88 46.98
N GLU A 39 -67.95 -71.12 47.26
CA GLU A 39 -67.36 -70.96 48.59
C GLU A 39 -67.51 -69.48 48.98
N TYR A 40 -68.61 -69.16 49.66
CA TYR A 40 -68.83 -67.83 50.21
C TYR A 40 -67.98 -67.70 51.47
N TYR A 41 -66.85 -67.01 51.35
CA TYR A 41 -66.13 -66.52 52.52
C TYR A 41 -66.98 -65.46 53.23
N LYS A 42 -67.36 -65.73 54.48
CA LYS A 42 -68.01 -64.72 55.33
C LYS A 42 -66.92 -63.83 55.91
N VAL A 43 -66.89 -62.59 55.43
CA VAL A 43 -65.98 -61.53 55.88
C VAL A 43 -66.76 -60.60 56.81
N SER A 44 -66.15 -60.15 57.91
CA SER A 44 -66.81 -59.15 58.76
C SER A 44 -66.93 -57.81 58.01
N VAL A 45 -67.81 -56.93 58.47
CA VAL A 45 -67.96 -55.60 57.86
C VAL A 45 -66.65 -54.81 57.96
N GLU A 46 -65.94 -54.94 59.09
CA GLU A 46 -64.66 -54.27 59.36
C GLU A 46 -63.53 -54.80 58.46
N GLU A 47 -63.47 -56.11 58.25
CA GLU A 47 -62.52 -56.73 57.32
C GLU A 47 -62.78 -56.29 55.88
N TRP A 48 -64.05 -56.20 55.47
CA TRP A 48 -64.46 -55.71 54.16
C TRP A 48 -64.12 -54.23 53.97
N ASP A 49 -64.35 -53.39 54.98
CA ASP A 49 -63.99 -51.98 54.97
C ASP A 49 -62.47 -51.77 54.91
N SER A 50 -61.71 -52.60 55.63
CA SER A 50 -60.23 -52.59 55.59
C SER A 50 -59.70 -52.97 54.21
N ILE A 51 -60.31 -53.95 53.53
CA ILE A 51 -59.95 -54.33 52.16
C ILE A 51 -60.26 -53.20 51.18
N LYS A 52 -61.44 -52.58 51.27
CA LYS A 52 -61.83 -51.44 50.41
C LYS A 52 -60.88 -50.25 50.57
N GLU A 53 -60.48 -49.92 51.79
CA GLU A 53 -59.55 -48.80 52.02
C GLU A 53 -58.15 -49.11 51.49
N ARG A 54 -57.68 -50.36 51.65
CA ARG A 54 -56.43 -50.80 51.04
C ARG A 54 -56.49 -50.75 49.52
N GLU A 55 -57.59 -51.20 48.91
CA GLU A 55 -57.82 -51.12 47.47
C GLU A 55 -57.79 -49.66 47.00
N ARG A 56 -58.52 -48.76 47.67
CA ARG A 56 -58.48 -47.31 47.38
C ARG A 56 -57.06 -46.75 47.45
N CYS A 57 -56.30 -47.08 48.51
CA CYS A 57 -54.90 -46.64 48.64
C CYS A 57 -54.02 -47.20 47.51
N LEU A 58 -54.21 -48.46 47.11
CA LEU A 58 -53.48 -49.05 46.00
C LEU A 58 -53.85 -48.39 44.68
N GLU A 59 -55.12 -48.07 44.44
CA GLU A 59 -55.56 -47.33 43.26
C GLU A 59 -54.96 -45.93 43.19
N ASP A 60 -54.93 -45.20 44.31
CA ASP A 60 -54.34 -43.87 44.40
C ASP A 60 -52.83 -43.88 44.14
N THR A 61 -52.10 -44.83 44.74
CA THR A 61 -50.66 -45.01 44.47
C THR A 61 -50.40 -45.38 43.02
N ASN A 62 -51.19 -46.29 42.44
CA ASN A 62 -51.04 -46.68 41.04
C ASN A 62 -51.33 -45.51 40.08
N ARG A 63 -52.33 -44.67 40.41
CA ARG A 63 -52.63 -43.45 39.66
C ARG A 63 -51.48 -42.45 39.73
N SER A 64 -50.88 -42.26 40.92
CA SER A 64 -49.71 -41.39 41.11
C SER A 64 -48.49 -41.89 40.33
N LEU A 65 -48.18 -43.19 40.40
CA LEU A 65 -47.08 -43.79 39.65
C LEU A 65 -47.31 -43.70 38.13
N ALA A 66 -48.54 -43.90 37.65
CA ALA A 66 -48.87 -43.74 36.24
C ALA A 66 -48.67 -42.29 35.75
N ALA A 67 -49.01 -41.30 36.59
CA ALA A 67 -48.74 -39.90 36.29
C ALA A 67 -47.24 -39.59 36.24
N GLU A 68 -46.46 -40.12 37.19
CA GLU A 68 -45.01 -39.97 37.22
C GLU A 68 -44.34 -40.62 36.01
N VAL A 69 -44.72 -41.85 35.66
CA VAL A 69 -44.25 -42.54 34.45
C VAL A 69 -44.56 -41.73 33.19
N SER A 70 -45.75 -41.12 33.12
CA SER A 70 -46.13 -40.27 31.99
C SER A 70 -45.26 -39.00 31.92
N SER A 71 -44.98 -38.38 33.07
CA SER A 71 -44.09 -37.21 33.17
C SER A 71 -42.64 -37.53 32.80
N LEU A 72 -42.10 -38.64 33.30
CA LEU A 72 -40.75 -39.09 32.97
C LEU A 72 -40.60 -39.44 31.49
N LYS A 73 -41.61 -40.07 30.88
CA LYS A 73 -41.63 -40.33 29.43
C LYS A 73 -41.61 -39.02 28.62
N ALA A 74 -42.43 -38.06 28.99
CA ALA A 74 -42.46 -36.75 28.32
C ALA A 74 -41.09 -36.04 28.44
N SER A 75 -40.50 -36.06 29.64
CA SER A 75 -39.17 -35.47 29.90
C SER A 75 -38.07 -36.17 29.11
N LEU A 76 -38.11 -37.51 29.02
CA LEU A 76 -37.17 -38.28 28.21
C LEU A 76 -37.26 -37.92 26.72
N THR A 77 -38.49 -37.81 26.18
CA THR A 77 -38.68 -37.41 24.79
C THR A 77 -38.16 -36.00 24.53
N ALA A 78 -38.38 -35.05 25.44
CA ALA A 78 -37.83 -33.70 25.34
C ALA A 78 -36.29 -33.72 25.35
N ALA A 79 -35.67 -34.41 26.32
CA ALA A 79 -34.22 -34.51 26.41
C ALA A 79 -33.58 -35.21 25.19
N GLN A 80 -34.26 -36.21 24.62
CA GLN A 80 -33.83 -36.85 23.37
C GLN A 80 -33.90 -35.89 22.18
N GLY A 81 -34.94 -35.07 22.11
CA GLY A 81 -35.06 -33.99 21.12
C GLY A 81 -33.92 -32.98 21.21
N ASP A 82 -33.60 -32.52 22.42
CA ASP A 82 -32.50 -31.58 22.66
C ASP A 82 -31.14 -32.19 22.33
N ALA A 83 -30.90 -33.44 22.75
CA ALA A 83 -29.67 -34.15 22.42
C ALA A 83 -29.50 -34.32 20.90
N HIS A 84 -30.59 -34.60 20.18
CA HIS A 84 -30.58 -34.68 18.72
C HIS A 84 -30.26 -33.31 18.10
N ASN A 85 -30.93 -32.24 18.55
CA ASN A 85 -30.69 -30.89 18.06
C ASN A 85 -29.23 -30.44 18.26
N LEU A 86 -28.69 -30.63 19.47
CA LEU A 86 -27.30 -30.29 19.77
C LEU A 86 -26.33 -31.08 18.90
N ARG A 87 -26.53 -32.40 18.78
CA ARG A 87 -25.62 -33.29 18.05
C ARG A 87 -25.63 -33.07 16.55
N HIS A 88 -26.81 -32.83 15.96
CA HIS A 88 -26.98 -32.84 14.52
C HIS A 88 -27.08 -31.45 13.90
N VAL A 89 -27.41 -30.43 14.68
CA VAL A 89 -27.55 -29.06 14.18
C VAL A 89 -26.44 -28.18 14.74
N VAL A 90 -26.37 -28.05 16.06
CA VAL A 90 -25.50 -27.04 16.70
C VAL A 90 -24.02 -27.41 16.57
N VAL A 91 -23.64 -28.64 16.91
CA VAL A 91 -22.23 -29.06 16.84
C VAL A 91 -21.66 -28.96 15.42
N PRO A 92 -22.33 -29.45 14.35
CA PRO A 92 -21.82 -29.29 12.99
C PRO A 92 -21.73 -27.82 12.53
N GLN A 93 -22.69 -26.98 12.90
CA GLN A 93 -22.64 -25.55 12.58
C GLN A 93 -21.44 -24.86 13.23
N LEU A 94 -21.17 -25.13 14.50
CA LEU A 94 -20.02 -24.59 15.21
C LEU A 94 -18.70 -25.11 14.62
N GLN A 95 -18.62 -26.40 14.26
CA GLN A 95 -17.45 -26.97 13.59
C GLN A 95 -17.18 -26.28 12.24
N ASN A 96 -18.22 -26.02 11.45
CA ASN A 96 -18.09 -25.29 10.19
C ASN A 96 -17.60 -23.85 10.41
N GLN A 97 -18.14 -23.15 11.41
CA GLN A 97 -17.68 -21.79 11.74
C GLN A 97 -16.23 -21.77 12.20
N VAL A 98 -15.82 -22.71 13.06
CA VAL A 98 -14.42 -22.85 13.49
C VAL A 98 -13.51 -23.11 12.30
N HIS A 99 -13.94 -23.95 11.35
CA HIS A 99 -13.16 -24.22 10.14
C HIS A 99 -13.00 -22.98 9.26
N LEU A 100 -14.07 -22.22 9.03
CA LEU A 100 -14.03 -20.97 8.28
C LEU A 100 -13.12 -19.93 8.94
N LEU A 101 -13.28 -19.70 10.24
CA LEU A 101 -12.45 -18.77 11.00
C LEU A 101 -10.98 -19.20 11.02
N SER A 102 -10.69 -20.49 11.04
CA SER A 102 -9.32 -21.00 10.95
C SER A 102 -8.70 -20.69 9.60
N ARG A 103 -9.45 -20.92 8.51
CA ARG A 103 -9.02 -20.61 7.15
C ARG A 103 -8.79 -19.12 6.95
N ASP A 104 -9.67 -18.27 7.48
CA ASP A 104 -9.53 -16.82 7.42
C ASP A 104 -8.32 -16.35 8.21
N ASN A 105 -8.08 -16.89 9.41
CA ASN A 105 -6.87 -16.61 10.18
C ASN A 105 -5.59 -16.99 9.41
N ASP A 106 -5.57 -18.16 8.77
CA ASP A 106 -4.41 -18.58 7.96
C ASP A 106 -4.19 -17.66 6.75
N SER A 107 -5.27 -17.19 6.13
CA SER A 107 -5.22 -16.22 5.04
C SER A 107 -4.67 -14.87 5.51
N LEU A 108 -5.15 -14.37 6.64
CA LEU A 108 -4.68 -13.12 7.23
C LEU A 108 -3.21 -13.20 7.64
N ARG A 109 -2.77 -14.32 8.22
CA ARG A 109 -1.36 -14.56 8.55
C ARG A 109 -0.47 -14.50 7.31
N LYS A 110 -0.85 -15.18 6.22
CA LYS A 110 -0.12 -15.10 4.94
C LYS A 110 -0.08 -13.68 4.38
N SER A 111 -1.19 -12.95 4.47
CA SER A 111 -1.27 -11.56 4.03
C SER A 111 -0.32 -10.66 4.83
N LEU A 112 -0.30 -10.83 6.16
CA LEU A 112 0.58 -10.11 7.07
C LEU A 112 2.05 -10.40 6.78
N ASP A 113 2.42 -11.68 6.61
CA ASP A 113 3.80 -12.07 6.27
C ASP A 113 4.26 -11.44 4.95
N ASN A 114 3.38 -11.42 3.95
CA ASN A 114 3.66 -10.77 2.66
C ASN A 114 3.81 -9.25 2.81
N ALA A 115 2.94 -8.61 3.59
CA ALA A 115 3.03 -7.18 3.88
C ALA A 115 4.35 -6.83 4.59
N SER A 116 4.74 -7.63 5.60
CA SER A 116 6.01 -7.46 6.32
C SER A 116 7.21 -7.60 5.40
N ARG A 117 7.23 -8.59 4.50
CA ARG A 117 8.31 -8.77 3.52
C ARG A 117 8.40 -7.59 2.55
N ASN A 118 7.26 -7.06 2.12
CA ASN A 118 7.21 -5.89 1.26
C ASN A 118 7.68 -4.63 1.99
N GLU A 119 7.28 -4.43 3.24
CA GLU A 119 7.75 -3.33 4.08
C GLU A 119 9.28 -3.35 4.25
N GLU A 120 9.86 -4.51 4.55
CA GLU A 120 11.32 -4.65 4.62
C GLU A 120 12.01 -4.28 3.30
N LYS A 121 11.44 -4.70 2.16
CA LYS A 121 11.96 -4.35 0.84
C LYS A 121 11.90 -2.83 0.61
N HIS A 122 10.75 -2.22 0.89
CA HIS A 122 10.56 -0.77 0.76
C HIS A 122 11.49 0.01 1.68
N SER A 123 11.73 -0.45 2.90
CA SER A 123 12.70 0.14 3.83
C SER A 123 14.13 0.11 3.27
N ARG A 124 14.57 -1.03 2.73
CA ARG A 124 15.89 -1.14 2.07
C ARG A 124 16.01 -0.23 0.84
N ASP A 125 14.96 -0.14 0.03
CA ASP A 125 14.95 0.72 -1.15
C ASP A 125 14.94 2.21 -0.76
N ALA A 126 14.21 2.58 0.28
CA ALA A 126 14.22 3.94 0.83
C ALA A 126 15.60 4.33 1.36
N GLU A 127 16.30 3.42 2.05
CA GLU A 127 17.66 3.64 2.53
C GLU A 127 18.66 3.83 1.37
N ARG A 128 18.54 3.04 0.30
CA ARG A 128 19.36 3.21 -0.91
C ARG A 128 19.13 4.56 -1.59
N LEU A 129 17.87 5.00 -1.66
CA LEU A 129 17.53 6.30 -2.23
C LEU A 129 18.08 7.45 -1.37
N ARG A 130 18.00 7.35 -0.03
CA ARG A 130 18.63 8.31 0.88
C ARG A 130 20.14 8.43 0.64
N GLN A 131 20.84 7.31 0.58
CA GLN A 131 22.28 7.30 0.29
C GLN A 131 22.62 7.90 -1.08
N THR A 132 21.74 7.73 -2.07
CA THR A 132 21.93 8.33 -3.40
C THR A 132 21.72 9.83 -3.36
N ILE A 133 20.71 10.31 -2.63
CA ILE A 133 20.47 11.74 -2.41
C ILE A 133 21.67 12.37 -1.72
N ASP A 134 22.17 11.78 -0.63
CA ASP A 134 23.32 12.32 0.12
C ASP A 134 24.57 12.46 -0.77
N LYS A 135 24.82 11.47 -1.66
CA LYS A 135 25.92 11.53 -2.63
C LYS A 135 25.73 12.68 -3.63
N LEU A 136 24.53 12.79 -4.21
CA LEU A 136 24.23 13.84 -5.18
C LEU A 136 24.27 15.24 -4.55
N GLU A 137 23.85 15.38 -3.28
CA GLU A 137 23.96 16.64 -2.55
C GLU A 137 25.41 17.04 -2.30
N LYS A 138 26.27 16.07 -1.98
CA LYS A 138 27.72 16.30 -1.86
C LYS A 138 28.34 16.71 -3.19
N GLU A 139 28.07 15.99 -4.28
CA GLU A 139 28.57 16.33 -5.61
C GLU A 139 28.09 17.72 -6.06
N LYS A 140 26.82 18.05 -5.81
CA LYS A 140 26.27 19.38 -6.08
C LYS A 140 27.01 20.48 -5.33
N LYS A 141 27.38 20.23 -4.07
CA LYS A 141 28.17 21.17 -3.28
C LYS A 141 29.57 21.33 -3.87
N ASP A 142 30.25 20.23 -4.17
CA ASP A 142 31.61 20.25 -4.73
C ASP A 142 31.65 21.01 -6.07
N ILE A 143 30.70 20.76 -6.97
CA ILE A 143 30.57 21.48 -8.25
C ILE A 143 30.27 22.96 -8.04
N LYS A 144 29.48 23.32 -7.02
CA LYS A 144 29.18 24.72 -6.70
C LYS A 144 30.42 25.46 -6.21
N ASP A 145 31.22 24.82 -5.36
CA ASP A 145 32.46 25.37 -4.83
C ASP A 145 33.50 25.54 -5.95
N GLU A 146 33.62 24.55 -6.86
CA GLU A 146 34.46 24.65 -8.05
C GLU A 146 34.02 25.79 -8.97
N ASN A 147 32.72 25.92 -9.25
CA ASN A 147 32.19 27.03 -10.05
C ASN A 147 32.47 28.40 -9.41
N HIS A 148 32.42 28.50 -8.08
CA HIS A 148 32.75 29.74 -7.39
C HIS A 148 34.23 30.09 -7.58
N SER A 149 35.12 29.12 -7.38
CA SER A 149 36.57 29.27 -7.60
C SER A 149 36.90 29.65 -9.05
N LEU A 150 36.27 29.00 -10.04
CA LEU A 150 36.44 29.33 -11.45
C LEU A 150 35.95 30.75 -11.77
N LYS A 151 34.80 31.16 -11.21
CA LYS A 151 34.27 32.51 -11.38
C LYS A 151 35.22 33.57 -10.81
N ASP A 152 35.80 33.32 -9.65
CA ASP A 152 36.80 34.21 -9.05
C ASP A 152 38.06 34.29 -9.90
N ARG A 153 38.53 33.16 -10.43
CA ARG A 153 39.68 33.11 -11.35
C ARG A 153 39.41 33.88 -12.64
N VAL A 154 38.23 33.72 -13.23
CA VAL A 154 37.82 34.47 -14.43
C VAL A 154 37.80 35.96 -14.13
N LYS A 155 37.23 36.38 -12.99
CA LYS A 155 37.20 37.77 -12.58
C LYS A 155 38.62 38.33 -12.41
N HIS A 156 39.51 37.59 -11.76
CA HIS A 156 40.89 38.00 -11.56
C HIS A 156 41.63 38.19 -12.90
N LEU A 157 41.51 37.22 -13.82
CA LEU A 157 42.10 37.32 -15.15
C LEU A 157 41.52 38.48 -15.98
N GLN A 158 40.22 38.76 -15.83
CA GLN A 158 39.59 39.92 -16.47
C GLN A 158 40.15 41.25 -15.93
N ASP A 159 40.36 41.35 -14.62
CA ASP A 159 40.93 42.54 -13.98
C ASP A 159 42.42 42.71 -14.34
N GLU A 160 43.17 41.61 -14.42
CA GLU A 160 44.56 41.59 -14.89
C GLU A 160 44.67 42.03 -16.36
N LEU A 161 43.82 41.50 -17.24
CA LEU A 161 43.78 41.88 -18.65
C LEU A 161 43.45 43.38 -18.81
N LYS A 162 42.43 43.87 -18.10
CA LYS A 162 42.04 45.28 -18.13
C LYS A 162 43.17 46.19 -17.64
N SER A 163 43.85 45.81 -16.56
CA SER A 163 44.91 46.63 -15.98
C SER A 163 46.19 46.59 -16.81
N SER A 164 46.62 45.43 -17.28
CA SER A 164 47.84 45.24 -18.07
C SER A 164 47.70 45.76 -19.50
N CYS A 165 46.70 45.30 -20.24
CA CYS A 165 46.47 45.77 -21.61
C CYS A 165 45.96 47.21 -21.63
N GLY A 166 45.15 47.63 -20.67
CA GLY A 166 44.66 49.01 -20.57
C GLY A 166 45.80 50.02 -20.44
N ARG A 167 46.71 49.83 -19.47
CA ARG A 167 47.86 50.72 -19.27
C ARG A 167 48.77 50.75 -20.49
N ARG A 168 49.18 49.58 -21.00
CA ARG A 168 50.06 49.49 -22.17
C ARG A 168 49.45 50.13 -23.41
N THR A 169 48.15 49.91 -23.66
CA THR A 169 47.45 50.52 -24.80
C THR A 169 47.37 52.03 -24.65
N SER A 170 47.04 52.54 -23.45
CA SER A 170 47.03 53.98 -23.18
C SER A 170 48.40 54.62 -23.36
N ASP A 171 49.48 53.96 -22.89
CA ASP A 171 50.85 54.45 -23.06
C ASP A 171 51.27 54.51 -24.53
N LEU A 172 50.96 53.46 -25.30
CA LEU A 172 51.23 53.42 -26.74
C LEU A 172 50.42 54.49 -27.50
N ILE A 173 49.15 54.70 -27.14
CA ILE A 173 48.34 55.78 -27.74
C ILE A 173 49.00 57.14 -27.49
N ARG A 174 49.46 57.40 -26.26
CA ARG A 174 50.15 58.66 -25.91
C ARG A 174 51.44 58.82 -26.69
N GLU A 175 52.22 57.74 -26.88
CA GLU A 175 53.45 57.75 -27.66
C GLU A 175 53.17 58.00 -29.16
N ILE A 176 52.16 57.35 -29.74
CA ILE A 176 51.71 57.61 -31.12
C ILE A 176 51.28 59.06 -31.28
N GLU A 177 50.54 59.62 -30.33
CA GLU A 177 50.13 61.04 -30.35
C GLU A 177 51.32 61.99 -30.28
N TYR A 178 52.30 61.68 -29.43
CA TYR A 178 53.55 62.43 -29.32
C TYR A 178 54.30 62.44 -30.65
N TRP A 179 54.62 61.27 -31.22
CA TRP A 179 55.34 61.18 -32.49
C TRP A 179 54.57 61.79 -33.66
N ARG A 180 53.24 61.71 -33.66
CA ARG A 180 52.42 62.37 -34.68
C ARG A 180 52.53 63.90 -34.63
N LYS A 181 52.64 64.48 -33.43
CA LYS A 181 52.92 65.92 -33.25
C LYS A 181 54.33 66.26 -33.72
N GLU A 182 55.30 65.43 -33.35
CA GLU A 182 56.70 65.62 -33.72
C GLU A 182 56.92 65.55 -35.24
N CYS A 183 56.35 64.54 -35.90
CA CYS A 183 56.40 64.40 -37.35
C CYS A 183 55.78 65.61 -38.07
N ARG A 184 54.66 66.17 -37.56
CA ARG A 184 54.08 67.39 -38.11
C ARG A 184 55.02 68.58 -37.94
N TYR A 185 55.53 68.80 -36.73
CA TYR A 185 56.47 69.89 -36.45
C TYR A 185 57.70 69.85 -37.37
N TRP A 186 58.34 68.69 -37.52
CA TRP A 186 59.50 68.56 -38.41
C TRP A 186 59.16 68.70 -39.88
N LYS A 187 57.98 68.25 -40.30
CA LYS A 187 57.50 68.46 -41.67
C LYS A 187 57.30 69.95 -41.96
N ASP A 188 56.61 70.67 -41.07
CA ASP A 188 56.36 72.11 -41.21
C ASP A 188 57.71 72.87 -41.26
N ARG A 189 58.63 72.53 -40.35
CA ARG A 189 59.98 73.12 -40.31
C ARG A 189 60.80 72.84 -41.57
N TYR A 190 60.69 71.64 -42.12
CA TYR A 190 61.34 71.28 -43.39
C TYR A 190 60.75 72.09 -44.54
N GLU A 191 59.42 72.19 -44.63
CA GLU A 191 58.73 72.98 -45.66
C GLU A 191 59.08 74.48 -45.57
N ASP A 192 59.15 75.04 -44.36
CA ASP A 192 59.60 76.41 -44.11
C ASP A 192 61.04 76.63 -44.58
N THR A 193 61.94 75.72 -44.20
CA THR A 193 63.36 75.80 -44.58
C THR A 193 63.53 75.66 -46.09
N LYS A 194 62.76 74.76 -46.73
CA LYS A 194 62.76 74.57 -48.17
C LYS A 194 62.26 75.82 -48.90
N ARG A 195 61.15 76.42 -48.46
CA ARG A 195 60.64 77.69 -49.01
C ARG A 195 61.69 78.80 -48.91
N SER A 196 62.31 78.95 -47.74
CA SER A 196 63.39 79.92 -47.55
C SER A 196 64.60 79.66 -48.45
N HIS A 197 64.97 78.40 -48.67
CA HIS A 197 66.06 78.04 -49.57
C HIS A 197 65.71 78.39 -51.03
N ASP A 198 64.50 78.04 -51.48
CA ASP A 198 64.02 78.33 -52.83
C ASP A 198 64.00 79.86 -53.08
N ASP A 199 63.56 80.66 -52.10
CA ASP A 199 63.60 82.14 -52.17
C ASP A 199 65.03 82.69 -52.30
N ILE A 200 66.00 82.11 -51.59
CA ILE A 200 67.42 82.48 -51.70
C ILE A 200 67.96 82.13 -53.09
N CYS A 201 67.65 80.94 -53.60
CA CYS A 201 68.05 80.51 -54.95
C CYS A 201 67.50 81.47 -56.01
N ILE A 202 66.20 81.79 -55.97
CA ILE A 202 65.59 82.78 -56.88
C ILE A 202 66.31 84.13 -56.79
N THR A 203 66.60 84.59 -55.58
CA THR A 203 67.31 85.86 -55.36
C THR A 203 68.73 85.83 -55.93
N LEU A 204 69.44 84.71 -55.78
CA LEU A 204 70.78 84.52 -56.33
C LEU A 204 70.76 84.44 -57.87
N ASP A 205 69.77 83.79 -58.46
CA ASP A 205 69.58 83.74 -59.91
C ASP A 205 69.35 85.14 -60.48
N ILE A 206 68.46 85.92 -59.87
CA ILE A 206 68.22 87.32 -60.25
C ILE A 206 69.51 88.15 -60.12
N ARG A 207 70.27 87.99 -59.04
CA ARG A 207 71.55 88.70 -58.85
C ARG A 207 72.57 88.29 -59.89
N THR A 208 72.66 87.01 -60.20
CA THR A 208 73.58 86.46 -61.20
C THR A 208 73.24 86.98 -62.59
N GLU A 209 71.95 87.02 -62.95
CA GLU A 209 71.49 87.59 -64.22
C GLU A 209 71.79 89.08 -64.32
N LYS A 210 71.52 89.85 -63.25
CA LYS A 210 71.90 91.27 -63.17
C LYS A 210 73.41 91.47 -63.33
N MET A 211 74.22 90.66 -62.66
CA MET A 211 75.68 90.72 -62.75
C MET A 211 76.16 90.45 -64.19
N ARG A 212 75.63 89.42 -64.86
CA ARG A 212 75.90 89.15 -66.29
C ARG A 212 75.50 90.33 -67.18
N ALA A 213 74.35 90.96 -66.92
CA ALA A 213 73.92 92.14 -67.67
C ALA A 213 74.86 93.35 -67.46
N TYR A 214 75.31 93.59 -66.22
CA TYR A 214 76.31 94.61 -65.92
C TYR A 214 77.65 94.34 -66.62
N GLU A 215 78.14 93.09 -66.58
CA GLU A 215 79.35 92.66 -67.28
C GLU A 215 79.25 92.93 -68.79
N GLU A 216 78.11 92.60 -69.42
CA GLU A 216 77.90 92.87 -70.84
C GLU A 216 77.87 94.37 -71.18
N ILE A 217 77.28 95.22 -70.32
CA ILE A 217 77.32 96.68 -70.50
C ILE A 217 78.77 97.20 -70.41
N LEU A 218 79.55 96.70 -69.44
CA LEU A 218 80.94 97.12 -69.23
C LEU A 218 81.84 96.71 -70.41
N LYS A 219 81.67 95.49 -70.93
CA LYS A 219 82.34 95.03 -72.16
C LYS A 219 82.01 95.92 -73.36
N ARG A 220 80.73 96.27 -73.57
CA ARG A 220 80.31 97.16 -74.68
C ARG A 220 80.92 98.56 -74.59
N ARG A 221 81.20 99.04 -73.38
CA ARG A 221 81.81 100.36 -73.12
C ARG A 221 83.34 100.34 -73.04
N ARG A 222 83.99 99.18 -73.25
CA ARG A 222 85.46 98.97 -73.16
C ARG A 222 86.07 99.40 -71.81
N ILE A 223 85.31 99.28 -70.73
CA ILE A 223 85.78 99.56 -69.36
C ILE A 223 86.48 98.31 -68.79
N ILE A 224 86.04 97.14 -69.24
CA ILE A 224 86.62 95.82 -68.98
C ILE A 224 86.56 95.04 -70.30
#